data_AF-A0A2G9RB08-F1
#
_entry.id   AF-A0A2G9RB08-F1
#
_cell.length_a   1.000
_cell.length_b   1.000
_cell.length_c   1.000
_cell.angle_alpha   90.00
_cell.angle_beta   90.00
_cell.angle_gamma   90.00
#
_symmetry.space_group_name_H-M   'P 1'
#
loop_
_entity.id
_entity.type
_entity.pdbx_description
1 polymer ?
#
loop_
_entity_poly.entity_id
_entity_poly.type
_entity_poly.pdbx_seq_one_letter_code
_entity_poly.pdbx_strand_id
1 'polypeptide(L)' 'MSSAWNSAKTDNCDVDVAEEETHLTSASAQVLIGEIMVCNRDLLKIKEDINYVEKRLKNIIDVLGRI' A
#
# COMPACT_ATOMS: atom_id res chain seq x y z
N MET A 1 -30.34 26.83 1.86
CA MET A 1 -30.25 25.40 2.26
C MET A 1 -29.00 24.85 1.61
N SER A 2 -27.92 24.41 2.25
CA SER A 2 -27.52 24.25 3.65
C SER A 2 -25.99 24.10 3.56
N SER A 3 -25.15 25.01 4.07
CA SER A 3 -24.57 24.96 5.43
C SER A 3 -24.50 23.55 6.03
N ALA A 4 -23.63 22.69 5.49
CA ALA A 4 -23.29 21.40 6.10
C ALA A 4 -21.80 21.03 6.01
N TRP A 5 -20.92 21.95 5.60
CA TRP A 5 -19.46 21.68 5.56
C TRP A 5 -18.69 22.11 6.81
N ASN A 6 -19.36 22.72 7.79
CA ASN A 6 -18.74 23.12 9.05
C ASN A 6 -19.43 22.46 10.24
N SER A 7 -19.19 21.17 10.49
CA SER A 7 -19.30 20.64 11.86
C SER A 7 -18.67 19.24 11.99
N ALA A 8 -17.35 19.20 12.10
CA ALA A 8 -16.63 18.18 12.88
C ALA A 8 -15.18 18.65 13.05
N LYS A 9 -14.97 19.55 14.02
CA LYS A 9 -13.65 19.86 14.55
C LYS A 9 -13.37 18.85 15.66
N THR A 10 -12.43 17.93 15.45
CA THR A 10 -11.56 17.42 16.53
C THR A 10 -10.29 16.82 15.93
N ASP A 11 -9.21 17.57 16.15
CA ASP A 11 -7.81 17.16 16.26
C ASP A 11 -7.24 16.35 15.09
N ASN A 12 -7.11 17.02 13.93
CA ASN A 12 -5.96 16.72 13.10
C ASN A 12 -4.75 17.15 13.93
N CYS A 13 -4.08 16.16 14.53
CA CYS A 13 -2.73 16.29 15.04
C CYS A 13 -2.00 17.28 14.13
N ASP A 14 -1.50 18.36 14.73
CA ASP A 14 -0.68 19.37 14.08
C ASP A 14 0.62 18.66 13.66
N VAL A 15 0.50 17.83 12.62
CA VAL A 15 1.62 17.39 11.83
C VAL A 15 1.93 18.64 11.04
N ASP A 16 2.77 19.46 11.65
CA ASP A 16 3.65 20.37 10.95
C ASP A 16 4.21 19.53 9.79
N VAL A 17 3.59 19.66 8.61
CA VAL A 17 4.19 19.25 7.37
C VAL A 17 5.27 20.30 7.18
N ALA A 18 6.34 20.14 7.95
CA ALA A 18 7.64 20.58 7.54
C ALA A 18 7.77 19.96 6.16
N GLU A 19 7.61 20.80 5.14
CA GLU A 19 8.16 20.52 3.84
C GLU A 19 9.64 20.29 4.09
N GLU A 20 10.00 19.03 4.41
CA GLU A 20 11.32 18.52 4.14
C GLU A 20 11.42 18.67 2.62
N GLU A 21 11.85 19.84 2.16
CA GLU A 21 12.48 20.02 0.87
C GLU A 21 13.69 19.10 0.89
N THR A 22 13.41 17.83 0.64
CA THR A 22 14.37 16.77 0.48
C THR A 22 15.08 17.09 -0.82
N HIS A 23 16.10 17.94 -0.72
CA HIS A 23 17.09 18.11 -1.78
C HIS A 23 17.88 16.81 -1.88
N LEU A 24 17.21 15.78 -2.39
CA LEU A 24 17.81 14.50 -2.71
C LEU A 24 18.87 14.79 -3.76
N THR A 25 20.12 14.61 -3.37
CA THR A 25 21.23 14.56 -4.32
C THR A 25 20.92 13.55 -5.44
N SER A 26 21.50 13.74 -6.62
CA SER A 26 21.31 12.81 -7.74
C SER A 26 21.71 11.37 -7.37
N ALA A 27 22.69 11.20 -6.48
CA ALA A 27 23.09 9.90 -5.95
C ALA A 27 22.00 9.25 -5.07
N SER A 28 21.41 10.00 -4.14
CA SER A 28 20.30 9.48 -3.31
C SER A 28 19.07 9.14 -4.14
N ALA A 29 18.77 9.91 -5.19
CA ALA A 29 17.68 9.59 -6.11
C ALA A 29 17.91 8.26 -6.86
N GLN A 30 19.14 7.98 -7.30
CA GLN A 30 19.49 6.72 -7.98
C GLN A 30 19.37 5.50 -7.05
N VAL A 31 19.78 5.64 -5.78
CA VAL A 31 19.62 4.57 -4.77
C VAL A 31 18.15 4.28 -4.54
N LEU A 32 17.32 5.31 -4.32
CA LEU A 32 15.88 5.16 -4.12
C LEU A 32 15.19 4.50 -5.32
N ILE A 33 15.57 4.85 -6.55
CA ILE A 33 15.05 4.18 -7.75
C ILE A 33 15.40 2.68 -7.73
N GLY A 34 16.64 2.33 -7.36
CA GLY A 34 17.07 0.93 -7.23
C GLY A 34 16.25 0.17 -6.18
N GLU A 35 16.03 0.76 -5.02
CA GLU A 35 15.22 0.18 -3.94
C GLU A 35 13.77 -0.03 -4.38
N ILE A 36 13.15 0.96 -5.04
CA ILE A 36 11.80 0.86 -5.59
C ILE A 36 11.71 -0.28 -6.62
N MET A 37 12.73 -0.44 -7.48
CA MET A 37 12.76 -1.54 -8.46
C MET A 37 12.84 -2.92 -7.79
N VAL A 38 13.60 -3.06 -6.70
CA VAL A 38 13.67 -4.31 -5.92
C VAL A 38 12.33 -4.58 -5.24
N CYS A 39 11.77 -3.59 -4.55
CA CYS A 39 10.44 -3.69 -3.92
C CYS A 39 9.37 -4.10 -4.93
N ASN A 40 9.37 -3.53 -6.14
CA ASN A 40 8.42 -3.89 -7.19
C ASN A 40 8.52 -5.36 -7.60
N ARG A 41 9.74 -5.92 -7.65
CA ARG A 41 9.94 -7.36 -7.93
C ARG A 41 9.38 -8.22 -6.81
N ASP A 42 9.64 -7.84 -5.56
CA ASP A 42 9.14 -8.58 -4.40
C ASP A 42 7.61 -8.53 -4.32
N LEU A 43 7.01 -7.37 -4.63
CA LEU A 43 5.55 -7.22 -4.72
C LEU A 43 4.92 -8.12 -5.79
N LEU A 44 5.58 -8.29 -6.95
CA LEU A 44 5.10 -9.23 -7.98
C LEU A 44 5.10 -10.67 -7.48
N LYS A 45 6.14 -11.08 -6.74
CA LYS A 45 6.23 -12.41 -6.15
C LYS A 45 5.15 -12.65 -5.10
N ILE A 46 4.92 -11.68 -4.21
CA ILE A 46 3.84 -11.74 -3.22
C ILE A 46 2.47 -11.89 -3.91
N LYS A 47 2.24 -11.16 -5.01
CA LYS A 47 1.00 -11.28 -5.80
C LYS A 47 0.80 -12.69 -6.36
N GLU A 48 1.86 -13.33 -6.86
CA GLU A 48 1.82 -14.70 -7.35
C GLU A 48 1.53 -15.69 -6.21
N ASP A 49 2.17 -15.53 -5.06
CA ASP A 49 1.97 -16.36 -3.88
C ASP A 49 0.53 -16.26 -3.35
N ILE A 50 -0.06 -15.06 -3.33
CA ILE A 50 -1.46 -14.84 -2.97
C ILE A 50 -2.39 -15.59 -3.94
N ASN A 51 -2.18 -15.43 -5.26
CA ASN A 51 -2.99 -16.11 -6.26
C ASN A 51 -2.90 -17.65 -6.14
N TYR A 52 -1.72 -18.17 -5.80
CA TYR A 52 -1.54 -19.59 -5.51
C TYR A 52 -2.35 -20.04 -4.28
N VAL A 53 -2.28 -19.29 -3.18
CA VAL A 53 -3.06 -19.57 -1.96
C VAL A 53 -4.56 -19.50 -2.21
N GLU A 54 -5.04 -18.48 -2.94
CA GLU A 54 -6.45 -18.35 -3.31
C GLU A 54 -6.95 -19.57 -4.11
N LYS A 55 -6.16 -20.06 -5.07
CA LYS A 55 -6.50 -21.26 -5.85
C LYS A 55 -6.58 -22.49 -4.96
N ARG A 56 -5.65 -22.66 -4.02
CA ARG A 56 -5.69 -23.77 -3.05
C ARG A 56 -6.92 -23.69 -2.15
N LEU A 57 -7.27 -22.50 -1.68
CA LEU A 57 -8.44 -22.30 -0.83
C LEU A 57 -9.74 -22.65 -1.58
N LYS A 58 -9.88 -22.21 -2.84
CA LYS A 58 -11.02 -22.58 -3.70
C LYS A 58 -11.15 -24.10 -3.84
N ASN A 59 -10.05 -24.82 -4.05
CA ASN A 59 -10.07 -26.27 -4.15
C ASN A 59 -10.51 -26.94 -2.84
N ILE A 60 -10.07 -26.43 -1.68
CA ILE A 60 -10.49 -26.96 -0.37
C ILE A 60 -11.99 -26.75 -0.17
N ILE A 61 -12.51 -25.56 -0.49
CA ILE A 61 -13.93 -25.26 -0.38
C ILE A 61 -14.76 -26.15 -1.31
N ASP A 62 -14.33 -26.36 -2.56
CA ASP A 62 -14.99 -27.27 -3.52
C ASP A 62 -15.06 -28.71 -3.00
N VAL A 63 -13.97 -29.22 -2.41
CA VAL A 63 -13.96 -30.57 -1.81
C VAL A 63 -14.91 -30.66 -0.62
N LEU A 64 -14.90 -29.67 0.28
CA LEU A 64 -15.77 -29.66 1.45
C LEU A 64 -17.25 -29.54 1.07
N GLY A 65 -17.58 -28.80 0.01
CA GLY A 65 -18.97 -28.67 -0.46
C GLY A 65 -19.53 -29.94 -1.12
N ARG A 66 -18.69 -30.94 -1.42
CA ARG A 66 -19.12 -32.24 -1.96
C ARG A 66 -19.40 -33.30 -0.89
N ILE A 67 -19.05 -33.02 0.37
CA ILE A 67 -19.35 -33.86 1.54
C ILE A 67 -20.74 -33.48 2.06
#